data_AF-A0A661I067-F1
#
_entry.id   AF-A0A661I067-F1
#
_cell.length_a   1.000
_cell.length_b   1.000
_cell.length_c   1.000
_cell.angle_alpha   90.00
_cell.angle_beta   90.00
_cell.angle_gamma   90.00
#
_symmetry.space_group_name_H-M   'P 1'
#
loop_
_entity.id
_entity.type
_entity.pdbx_description
1 polymer ?
#
loop_
_entity_poly.entity_id
_entity_poly.type
_entity_poly.pdbx_seq_one_letter_code
_entity_poly.pdbx_strand_id
1 'polypeptide(L)'
;RWDSCDTIWPEVIFYGERGTPKGMAQFTPYPGGHFQLHGMTKSITLFEEGLVKSSEQSAQPQLDSKFLDKIDKEWNPSDAKNRGNLAINHLAHYIPAFQHAKVVSKPLYGAQQIPGTDADLRAANVSFVDKHYARCEIVKASSVLSMADTITQQLIALDYVDEKMYGKRDFDTIVKLNGDAIGEYAERLCSERSYPASLAKLSTDKPNSK
;
A
#
# COMPACT_ATOMS: atom_id res chain seq x y z
N ARG A 1 -7.63 2.11 -16.74
CA ARG A 1 -6.78 2.16 -17.95
C ARG A 1 -7.16 3.38 -18.76
N TRP A 2 -6.17 4.15 -19.21
CA TRP A 2 -6.35 5.32 -20.06
C TRP A 2 -5.74 5.01 -21.44
N ASP A 3 -6.58 4.61 -22.39
CA ASP A 3 -6.14 4.01 -23.66
C ASP A 3 -5.39 5.00 -24.57
N SER A 4 -5.68 6.29 -24.47
CA SER A 4 -5.04 7.35 -25.26
C SER A 4 -3.78 7.93 -24.60
N CYS A 5 -3.29 7.32 -23.51
CA CYS A 5 -2.10 7.79 -22.81
C CYS A 5 -0.84 7.20 -23.47
N ASP A 6 -0.06 8.05 -24.12
CA ASP A 6 1.20 7.73 -24.80
C ASP A 6 2.44 8.21 -24.03
N THR A 7 2.23 8.77 -22.85
CA THR A 7 3.27 9.41 -22.04
C THR A 7 3.57 8.60 -20.78
N ILE A 8 4.83 8.57 -20.37
CA ILE A 8 5.23 8.03 -19.06
C ILE A 8 4.94 9.09 -17.99
N TRP A 9 4.07 8.74 -17.05
CA TRP A 9 3.77 9.60 -15.91
C TRP A 9 4.69 9.28 -14.73
N PRO A 10 5.06 10.28 -13.91
CA PRO A 10 5.49 10.02 -12.55
C PRO A 10 4.28 9.64 -11.68
N GLU A 11 4.55 9.17 -10.47
CA GLU A 11 3.52 9.17 -9.44
C GLU A 11 3.16 10.62 -9.08
N VAL A 12 1.86 10.95 -9.08
CA VAL A 12 1.36 12.29 -8.77
C VAL A 12 0.49 12.25 -7.53
N ILE A 13 0.77 13.15 -6.58
CA ILE A 13 -0.04 13.34 -5.38
C ILE A 13 -0.73 14.70 -5.48
N PHE A 14 -2.06 14.68 -5.44
CA PHE A 14 -2.91 15.86 -5.39
C PHE A 14 -3.22 16.18 -3.94
N TYR A 15 -2.82 17.37 -3.49
CA TYR A 15 -3.08 17.82 -2.13
C TYR A 15 -4.57 18.10 -1.91
N GLY A 16 -5.06 17.75 -0.73
CA GLY A 16 -6.44 17.95 -0.32
C GLY A 16 -6.70 17.41 1.08
N GLU A 17 -7.73 17.94 1.73
CA GLU A 17 -8.08 17.51 3.09
C GLU A 17 -8.75 16.13 3.08
N ARG A 18 -8.16 15.17 3.78
CA ARG A 18 -8.60 13.77 3.80
C ARG A 18 -10.06 13.63 4.23
N GLY A 19 -10.80 12.74 3.57
CA GLY A 19 -12.19 12.45 3.89
C GLY A 19 -13.20 13.48 3.40
N THR A 20 -12.75 14.59 2.83
CA THR A 20 -13.62 15.59 2.19
C THR A 20 -13.89 15.24 0.72
N PRO A 21 -14.90 15.86 0.07
CA PRO A 21 -15.10 15.74 -1.37
C PRO A 21 -13.91 16.20 -2.22
N LYS A 22 -13.06 17.10 -1.68
CA LYS A 22 -11.81 17.56 -2.32
C LYS A 22 -10.58 16.86 -1.72
N GLY A 23 -10.76 15.64 -1.22
CA GLY A 23 -9.70 14.94 -0.51
C GLY A 23 -8.52 14.60 -1.39
N MET A 24 -7.37 14.43 -0.73
CA MET A 24 -6.10 14.03 -1.34
C MET A 24 -6.30 12.87 -2.31
N ALA A 25 -5.60 12.90 -3.43
CA ALA A 25 -5.59 11.80 -4.38
C ALA A 25 -4.17 11.42 -4.77
N GLN A 26 -3.95 10.13 -5.01
CA GLN A 26 -2.70 9.59 -5.52
C GLN A 26 -2.98 8.89 -6.86
N PHE A 27 -2.15 9.20 -7.84
CA PHE A 27 -2.24 8.74 -9.21
C PHE A 27 -0.95 8.00 -9.55
N THR A 28 -0.99 6.68 -9.50
CA THR A 28 0.18 5.81 -9.62
C THR A 28 0.18 5.10 -10.98
N PRO A 29 1.15 5.38 -11.85
CA PRO A 29 1.22 4.81 -13.19
C PRO A 29 1.83 3.40 -13.21
N TYR A 30 1.29 2.58 -14.11
CA TYR A 30 1.78 1.26 -14.48
C TYR A 30 1.88 1.14 -16.01
N PRO A 31 2.72 0.22 -16.54
CA PRO A 31 2.83 -0.01 -17.98
C PRO A 31 1.51 -0.25 -18.72
N GLY A 32 1.48 0.16 -19.99
CA GLY A 32 0.32 -0.07 -20.87
C GLY A 32 -0.90 0.79 -20.53
N GLY A 33 -0.68 2.01 -20.04
CA GLY A 33 -1.76 2.96 -19.71
C GLY A 33 -2.60 2.55 -18.50
N HIS A 34 -2.06 1.71 -17.61
CA HIS A 34 -2.73 1.34 -16.37
C HIS A 34 -2.38 2.33 -15.27
N PHE A 35 -3.35 2.62 -14.41
CA PHE A 35 -3.18 3.53 -13.29
C PHE A 35 -3.90 2.97 -12.08
N GLN A 36 -3.23 2.96 -10.94
CA GLN A 36 -3.88 2.78 -9.65
C GLN A 36 -4.29 4.15 -9.13
N LEU A 37 -5.56 4.26 -8.77
CA LEU A 37 -6.16 5.48 -8.25
C LEU A 37 -6.43 5.29 -6.77
N HIS A 38 -5.98 6.24 -5.96
CA HIS A 38 -6.30 6.28 -4.54
C HIS A 38 -6.84 7.67 -4.20
N GLY A 39 -8.15 7.84 -4.29
CA GLY A 39 -8.84 9.04 -3.81
C GLY A 39 -9.21 8.90 -2.33
N MET A 40 -8.63 9.71 -1.46
CA MET A 40 -8.85 9.67 0.00
C MET A 40 -10.13 10.40 0.40
N THR A 41 -11.24 10.04 -0.22
CA THR A 41 -12.59 10.53 0.10
C THR A 41 -13.41 9.39 0.71
N LYS A 42 -14.47 9.72 1.45
CA LYS A 42 -15.40 8.73 2.02
C LYS A 42 -16.09 7.87 0.96
N SER A 43 -16.34 8.43 -0.22
CA SER A 43 -17.02 7.71 -1.31
C SER A 43 -16.09 6.78 -2.09
N ILE A 44 -14.76 6.91 -1.96
CA ILE A 44 -13.79 6.18 -2.79
C ILE A 44 -12.95 5.19 -1.98
N THR A 45 -12.27 5.61 -0.90
CA THR A 45 -11.40 4.69 -0.12
C THR A 45 -11.62 4.69 1.38
N LEU A 46 -12.24 5.72 1.96
CA LEU A 46 -12.45 5.75 3.41
C LEU A 46 -13.79 5.13 3.76
N PHE A 47 -13.75 3.93 4.35
CA PHE A 47 -14.96 3.29 4.81
C PHE A 47 -15.45 3.94 6.10
N GLU A 48 -16.70 4.38 6.12
CA GLU A 48 -17.35 4.78 7.36
C GLU A 48 -17.44 3.57 8.31
N GLU A 49 -17.08 3.79 9.57
CA GLU A 49 -16.92 2.75 10.60
C GLU A 49 -15.75 1.79 10.34
N GLY A 50 -14.87 2.09 9.38
CA GLY A 50 -13.66 1.30 9.12
C GLY A 50 -12.56 1.47 10.17
N LEU A 51 -12.70 2.42 11.10
CA LEU A 51 -11.76 2.61 12.20
C LEU A 51 -12.21 1.77 13.39
N VAL A 52 -11.46 0.72 13.69
CA VAL A 52 -11.76 -0.28 14.73
C VAL A 52 -10.56 -0.48 15.65
N LYS A 53 -10.83 -0.84 16.90
CA LYS A 53 -9.79 -1.09 17.92
C LYS A 53 -9.66 -2.58 18.22
N SER A 54 -8.45 -2.99 18.60
CA SER A 54 -8.20 -4.27 19.27
C SER A 54 -8.88 -4.31 20.64
N SER A 55 -9.02 -5.51 21.21
CA SER A 55 -9.49 -5.69 22.59
C SER A 55 -8.32 -5.92 23.55
N GLU A 56 -8.60 -5.96 24.85
CA GLU A 56 -7.59 -6.32 25.86
C GLU A 56 -7.11 -7.78 25.71
N GLN A 57 -7.94 -8.63 25.10
CA GLN A 57 -7.70 -10.07 24.96
C GLN A 57 -7.14 -10.44 23.58
N SER A 58 -7.16 -9.54 22.60
CA SER A 58 -6.71 -9.83 21.24
C SER A 58 -6.25 -8.59 20.50
N ALA A 59 -5.07 -8.70 19.86
CA ALA A 59 -4.56 -7.68 18.94
C ALA A 59 -5.32 -7.64 17.60
N GLN A 60 -6.18 -8.62 17.32
CA GLN A 60 -7.03 -8.62 16.13
C GLN A 60 -8.22 -7.68 16.34
N PRO A 61 -8.40 -6.64 15.52
CA PRO A 61 -9.52 -5.74 15.67
C PRO A 61 -10.84 -6.41 15.29
N GLN A 62 -11.92 -6.04 15.98
CA GLN A 62 -13.26 -6.51 15.63
C GLN A 62 -13.83 -5.65 14.50
N LEU A 63 -13.96 -6.26 13.32
CA LEU A 63 -14.53 -5.62 12.13
C LEU A 63 -16.03 -5.87 12.07
N ASP A 64 -16.79 -4.87 11.60
CA ASP A 64 -18.18 -5.07 11.23
C ASP A 64 -18.30 -6.15 10.13
N SER A 65 -19.36 -6.97 10.21
CA SER A 65 -19.71 -8.00 9.22
C SER A 65 -19.63 -7.52 7.78
N LYS A 66 -19.99 -6.27 7.48
CA LYS A 66 -19.92 -5.70 6.12
C LYS A 66 -18.49 -5.64 5.56
N PHE A 67 -17.48 -5.56 6.42
CA PHE A 67 -16.07 -5.60 6.02
C PHE A 67 -15.55 -7.02 5.90
N LEU A 68 -15.94 -7.90 6.82
CA LEU A 68 -15.62 -9.33 6.74
C LEU A 68 -16.18 -9.94 5.45
N ASP A 69 -17.43 -9.61 5.11
CA ASP A 69 -18.06 -10.03 3.86
C ASP A 69 -17.25 -9.57 2.63
N LYS A 70 -16.69 -8.35 2.62
CA LYS A 70 -15.85 -7.87 1.52
C LYS A 70 -14.50 -8.58 1.45
N ILE A 71 -13.95 -9.00 2.59
CA ILE A 71 -12.70 -9.76 2.67
C ILE A 71 -12.92 -11.19 2.17
N ASP A 72 -13.98 -11.85 2.63
CA ASP A 72 -14.21 -13.28 2.40
C ASP A 72 -14.94 -13.58 1.09
N LYS A 73 -15.87 -12.71 0.66
CA LYS A 73 -16.73 -12.92 -0.52
C LYS A 73 -16.31 -12.09 -1.73
N GLU A 74 -15.14 -11.48 -1.67
CA GLU A 74 -14.63 -10.51 -2.64
C GLU A 74 -15.51 -9.25 -2.82
N TRP A 75 -15.13 -8.41 -3.80
CA TRP A 75 -15.88 -7.21 -4.16
C TRP A 75 -17.14 -7.58 -4.93
N ASN A 76 -18.27 -6.99 -4.55
CA ASN A 76 -19.40 -6.92 -5.45
C ASN A 76 -18.98 -6.15 -6.74
N PRO A 77 -19.19 -6.73 -7.94
CA PRO A 77 -18.77 -6.10 -9.20
C PRO A 77 -19.35 -4.71 -9.44
N SER A 78 -20.61 -4.45 -9.04
CA SER A 78 -21.22 -3.13 -9.20
C SER A 78 -20.58 -2.09 -8.28
N ASP A 79 -20.25 -2.47 -7.04
CA ASP A 79 -19.55 -1.61 -6.08
C ASP A 79 -18.16 -1.26 -6.57
N ALA A 80 -17.40 -2.27 -7.04
CA ALA A 80 -16.07 -2.09 -7.60
C ALA A 80 -16.08 -1.13 -8.79
N LYS A 81 -17.02 -1.32 -9.72
CA LYS A 81 -17.19 -0.45 -10.89
C LYS A 81 -17.57 0.97 -10.50
N ASN A 82 -18.52 1.13 -9.57
CA ASN A 82 -18.94 2.44 -9.09
C ASN A 82 -17.78 3.20 -8.42
N ARG A 83 -17.05 2.56 -7.50
CA ARG A 83 -15.87 3.15 -6.85
C ARG A 83 -14.78 3.52 -7.85
N GLY A 84 -14.53 2.67 -8.84
CA GLY A 84 -13.58 2.97 -9.91
C GLY A 84 -13.97 4.20 -10.72
N ASN A 85 -15.25 4.34 -11.08
CA ASN A 85 -15.76 5.51 -11.78
C ASN A 85 -15.70 6.78 -10.92
N LEU A 86 -16.02 6.69 -9.62
CA LEU A 86 -15.88 7.81 -8.69
C LEU A 86 -14.42 8.27 -8.59
N ALA A 87 -13.47 7.33 -8.55
CA ALA A 87 -12.05 7.67 -8.57
C ALA A 87 -11.63 8.34 -9.89
N ILE A 88 -12.08 7.84 -11.04
CA ILE A 88 -11.81 8.47 -12.35
C ILE A 88 -12.37 9.89 -12.38
N ASN A 89 -13.62 10.08 -11.98
CA ASN A 89 -14.25 11.40 -11.93
C ASN A 89 -13.52 12.35 -10.97
N HIS A 90 -13.11 11.86 -9.80
CA HIS A 90 -12.33 12.65 -8.83
C HIS A 90 -11.04 13.17 -9.46
N LEU A 91 -10.25 12.28 -10.08
CA LEU A 91 -9.00 12.65 -10.73
C LEU A 91 -9.20 13.50 -12.00
N ALA A 92 -10.33 13.35 -12.68
CA ALA A 92 -10.66 14.14 -13.87
C ALA A 92 -10.84 15.64 -13.58
N HIS A 93 -11.10 16.04 -12.33
CA HIS A 93 -11.08 17.46 -11.95
C HIS A 93 -9.69 18.09 -12.12
N TYR A 94 -8.63 17.29 -11.96
CA TYR A 94 -7.24 17.74 -12.09
C TYR A 94 -6.64 17.39 -13.45
N ILE A 95 -7.03 16.26 -14.03
CA ILE A 95 -6.59 15.78 -15.34
C ILE A 95 -7.84 15.55 -16.22
N PRO A 96 -8.40 16.59 -16.86
CA PRO A 96 -9.66 16.48 -17.60
C PRO A 96 -9.69 15.35 -18.63
N ALA A 97 -8.58 15.12 -19.34
CA ALA A 97 -8.49 14.07 -20.34
C ALA A 97 -8.57 12.63 -19.75
N PHE A 98 -8.34 12.46 -18.45
CA PHE A 98 -8.47 11.18 -17.75
C PHE A 98 -9.94 10.75 -17.56
N GLN A 99 -10.92 11.64 -17.78
CA GLN A 99 -12.35 11.31 -17.68
C GLN A 99 -12.77 10.14 -18.58
N HIS A 100 -12.05 9.90 -19.68
CA HIS A 100 -12.30 8.81 -20.62
C HIS A 100 -11.62 7.48 -20.24
N ALA A 101 -10.94 7.43 -19.09
CA ALA A 101 -10.37 6.19 -18.58
C ALA A 101 -11.47 5.17 -18.25
N LYS A 102 -11.09 3.89 -18.28
CA LYS A 102 -11.98 2.76 -18.00
C LYS A 102 -11.54 2.00 -16.76
N VAL A 103 -12.51 1.57 -15.97
CA VAL A 103 -12.28 0.60 -14.89
C VAL A 103 -12.00 -0.77 -15.53
N VAL A 104 -10.84 -1.36 -15.20
CA VAL A 104 -10.37 -2.62 -15.81
C VAL A 104 -10.05 -3.71 -14.80
N SER A 105 -10.19 -3.43 -13.50
CA SER A 105 -9.85 -4.36 -12.43
C SER A 105 -10.66 -4.07 -11.17
N LYS A 106 -10.82 -5.08 -10.32
CA LYS A 106 -11.29 -4.90 -8.94
C LYS A 106 -10.32 -4.03 -8.13
N PRO A 107 -10.78 -3.30 -7.11
CA PRO A 107 -9.90 -2.56 -6.20
C PRO A 107 -8.92 -3.49 -5.46
N LEU A 108 -7.77 -2.94 -5.07
CA LEU A 108 -6.88 -3.59 -4.11
C LEU A 108 -7.44 -3.44 -2.69
N TYR A 109 -7.25 -4.47 -1.86
CA TYR A 109 -7.59 -4.43 -0.44
C TYR A 109 -6.39 -3.98 0.39
N GLY A 110 -6.67 -3.33 1.51
CA GLY A 110 -5.68 -3.03 2.52
C GLY A 110 -6.37 -2.48 3.75
N ALA A 111 -5.95 -2.96 4.91
CA ALA A 111 -6.20 -2.32 6.20
C ALA A 111 -4.88 -1.72 6.66
N GLN A 112 -4.97 -0.59 7.35
CA GLN A 112 -3.81 0.05 7.96
C GLN A 112 -4.02 0.06 9.47
N GLN A 113 -3.07 -0.53 10.20
CA GLN A 113 -2.99 -0.31 11.64
C GLN A 113 -2.47 1.10 11.91
N ILE A 114 -3.06 1.72 12.92
CA ILE A 114 -2.70 3.05 13.40
C ILE A 114 -2.30 2.89 14.87
N PRO A 115 -1.08 3.29 15.28
CA PRO A 115 -0.67 3.21 16.67
C PRO A 115 -1.37 4.29 17.51
N GLY A 116 -1.73 3.92 18.74
CA GLY A 116 -2.29 4.85 19.71
C GLY A 116 -3.74 5.22 19.40
N THR A 117 -4.13 6.44 19.75
CA THR A 117 -5.53 6.92 19.66
C THR A 117 -5.73 7.98 18.59
N ASP A 118 -4.65 8.45 17.96
CA ASP A 118 -4.71 9.48 16.93
C ASP A 118 -4.71 8.84 15.53
N ALA A 119 -5.84 8.96 14.84
CA ALA A 119 -6.07 8.40 13.51
C ALA A 119 -5.16 9.03 12.42
N ASP A 120 -4.56 10.18 12.71
CA ASP A 120 -3.68 10.91 11.78
C ASP A 120 -2.21 10.49 11.93
N LEU A 121 -1.84 9.79 13.01
CA LEU A 121 -0.49 9.25 13.18
C LEU A 121 -0.22 8.12 12.19
N ARG A 122 0.58 8.41 11.16
CA ARG A 122 1.08 7.43 10.19
C ARG A 122 2.58 7.30 10.28
N ALA A 123 3.08 6.85 11.43
CA ALA A 123 4.50 6.59 11.61
C ALA A 123 4.79 5.09 11.45
N ALA A 124 5.84 4.78 10.68
CA ALA A 124 6.50 3.49 10.79
C ALA A 124 7.23 3.50 12.14
N ASN A 125 6.79 2.71 13.11
CA ASN A 125 7.38 2.76 14.45
C ASN A 125 7.66 1.36 15.00
N VAL A 126 8.66 1.30 15.88
CA VAL A 126 8.92 0.16 16.75
C VAL A 126 8.50 0.57 18.15
N SER A 127 7.66 -0.23 18.78
CA SER A 127 7.30 -0.07 20.19
C SER A 127 7.80 -1.26 20.99
N PHE A 128 8.45 -0.99 22.12
CA PHE A 128 8.93 -2.00 23.06
C PHE A 128 7.96 -2.02 24.24
N VAL A 129 7.00 -2.94 24.18
CA VAL A 129 5.96 -3.07 25.23
C VAL A 129 6.56 -3.75 26.47
N ASP A 130 7.55 -4.62 26.27
CA ASP A 130 8.34 -5.27 27.32
C ASP A 130 9.77 -5.51 26.81
N LYS A 131 10.70 -5.91 27.71
CA LYS A 131 12.11 -6.17 27.40
C LYS A 131 12.32 -7.15 26.25
N HIS A 132 11.45 -8.15 26.12
CA HIS A 132 11.58 -9.21 25.11
C HIS A 132 10.46 -9.18 24.07
N TYR A 133 9.72 -8.07 23.99
CA TYR A 133 8.61 -7.94 23.06
C TYR A 133 8.64 -6.59 22.34
N ALA A 134 8.92 -6.65 21.04
CA ALA A 134 8.85 -5.51 20.13
C ALA A 134 7.68 -5.68 19.16
N ARG A 135 6.91 -4.61 18.95
CA ARG A 135 5.89 -4.53 17.90
C ARG A 135 6.36 -3.57 16.81
N CYS A 136 6.35 -4.07 15.57
CA CYS A 136 6.76 -3.30 14.40
C CYS A 136 5.55 -3.05 13.50
N GLU A 137 5.33 -1.79 13.14
CA GLU A 137 4.21 -1.37 12.29
C GLU A 137 4.74 -0.77 10.99
N ILE A 138 4.85 -1.61 9.96
CA ILE A 138 5.45 -1.23 8.68
C ILE A 138 4.39 -0.60 7.77
N VAL A 139 4.48 0.71 7.55
CA VAL A 139 3.63 1.44 6.58
C VAL A 139 4.25 1.56 5.19
N LYS A 140 5.57 1.42 5.08
CA LYS A 140 6.34 1.43 3.82
C LYS A 140 7.44 0.38 3.92
N ALA A 141 7.64 -0.42 2.87
CA ALA A 141 8.66 -1.47 2.87
C ALA A 141 10.07 -0.93 3.16
N SER A 142 10.40 0.28 2.71
CA SER A 142 11.68 0.93 3.00
C SER A 142 11.93 1.22 4.47
N SER A 143 10.88 1.38 5.28
CA SER A 143 10.99 1.64 6.72
C SER A 143 11.50 0.43 7.52
N VAL A 144 11.48 -0.78 6.93
CA VAL A 144 11.94 -2.00 7.58
C VAL A 144 13.40 -1.90 8.01
N LEU A 145 14.25 -1.22 7.24
CA LEU A 145 15.67 -1.08 7.58
C LEU A 145 15.86 -0.24 8.84
N SER A 146 15.16 0.88 8.97
CA SER A 146 15.21 1.71 10.18
C SER A 146 14.63 1.00 11.41
N MET A 147 13.61 0.17 11.22
CA MET A 147 13.05 -0.66 12.29
C MET A 147 14.04 -1.73 12.75
N ALA A 148 14.70 -2.40 11.81
CA ALA A 148 15.74 -3.38 12.14
C ALA A 148 16.87 -2.76 12.97
N ASP A 149 17.29 -1.53 12.64
CA ASP A 149 18.27 -0.78 13.44
C ASP A 149 17.75 -0.48 14.85
N THR A 150 16.51 -0.02 14.97
CA THR A 150 15.89 0.30 16.26
C THR A 150 15.81 -0.92 17.17
N ILE A 151 15.42 -2.08 16.62
CA ILE A 151 15.40 -3.36 17.35
C ILE A 151 16.82 -3.77 17.74
N THR A 152 17.78 -3.64 16.82
CA THR A 152 19.17 -4.01 17.09
C THR A 152 19.76 -3.17 18.23
N GLN A 153 19.48 -1.86 18.27
CA GLN A 153 19.85 -0.99 19.38
C GLN A 153 19.28 -1.46 20.72
N GLN A 154 18.00 -1.85 20.74
CA GLN A 154 17.38 -2.37 21.96
C GLN A 154 18.04 -3.67 22.41
N LEU A 155 18.37 -4.57 21.48
CA LEU A 155 19.06 -5.82 21.79
C LEU A 155 20.48 -5.58 22.32
N ILE A 156 21.19 -4.59 21.78
CA ILE A 156 22.50 -4.15 22.30
C ILE A 156 22.35 -3.60 23.72
N ALA A 157 21.37 -2.74 23.97
CA ALA A 157 21.10 -2.18 25.30
C ALA A 157 20.71 -3.23 26.36
N LEU A 158 20.25 -4.39 25.92
CA LEU A 158 19.92 -5.54 26.76
C LEU A 158 21.06 -6.58 26.87
N ASP A 159 22.24 -6.27 26.33
CA ASP A 159 23.41 -7.16 26.25
C ASP A 159 23.16 -8.49 25.50
N TYR A 160 22.17 -8.54 24.61
CA TYR A 160 21.91 -9.72 23.77
C TYR A 160 22.77 -9.78 22.51
N VAL A 161 23.24 -8.63 22.04
CA VAL A 161 23.96 -8.50 20.78
C VAL A 161 25.10 -7.49 20.93
N ASP A 162 26.23 -7.76 20.28
CA ASP A 162 27.40 -6.86 20.23
C ASP A 162 27.09 -5.58 19.43
N GLU A 163 27.61 -4.44 19.88
CA GLU A 163 27.44 -3.12 19.26
C GLU A 163 27.81 -3.11 17.75
N LYS A 164 28.77 -3.95 17.33
CA LYS A 164 29.19 -4.09 15.91
C LYS A 164 28.08 -4.58 14.97
N MET A 165 26.97 -5.08 15.51
CA MET A 165 25.83 -5.54 14.72
C MET A 165 24.89 -4.40 14.33
N TYR A 166 24.98 -3.23 14.97
CA TYR A 166 24.20 -2.07 14.60
C TYR A 166 24.48 -1.64 13.14
N GLY A 167 23.42 -1.40 12.35
CA GLY A 167 23.56 -1.04 10.94
C GLY A 167 24.06 -2.14 10.02
N LYS A 168 24.47 -3.31 10.55
CA LYS A 168 24.94 -4.42 9.73
C LYS A 168 23.79 -4.96 8.89
N ARG A 169 24.05 -5.24 7.62
CA ARG A 169 23.10 -5.82 6.67
C ARG A 169 23.78 -6.93 5.89
N ASP A 170 23.04 -7.99 5.66
CA ASP A 170 23.41 -9.06 4.75
C ASP A 170 22.43 -9.04 3.58
N PHE A 171 22.96 -8.82 2.38
CA PHE A 171 22.19 -8.79 1.15
C PHE A 171 22.56 -9.95 0.21
N ASP A 172 23.38 -10.91 0.65
CA ASP A 172 23.84 -12.03 -0.17
C ASP A 172 22.68 -12.85 -0.71
N THR A 173 21.60 -12.95 0.07
CA THR A 173 20.37 -13.63 -0.35
C THR A 173 19.64 -12.85 -1.45
N ILE A 174 19.61 -11.51 -1.37
CA ILE A 174 18.97 -10.66 -2.39
C ILE A 174 19.74 -10.72 -3.71
N VAL A 175 21.08 -10.73 -3.65
CA VAL A 175 21.95 -10.81 -4.83
C VAL A 175 21.77 -12.12 -5.60
N LYS A 176 21.33 -13.19 -4.92
CA LYS A 176 21.04 -14.50 -5.54
C LYS A 176 19.66 -14.58 -6.19
N LEU A 177 18.80 -13.57 -6.00
CA LEU A 177 17.47 -13.57 -6.59
C LEU A 177 17.55 -13.24 -8.08
N ASN A 178 16.86 -14.05 -8.90
CA ASN A 178 16.73 -13.80 -10.32
C ASN A 178 15.55 -12.84 -10.57
N GLY A 179 15.84 -11.68 -11.17
CA GLY A 179 14.84 -10.67 -11.52
C GLY A 179 13.75 -11.18 -12.45
N ASP A 180 14.09 -12.03 -13.42
CA ASP A 180 13.12 -12.62 -14.35
C ASP A 180 12.16 -13.55 -13.60
N ALA A 181 12.69 -14.41 -12.71
CA ALA A 181 11.87 -15.29 -11.88
C ALA A 181 10.93 -14.51 -10.93
N ILE A 182 11.39 -13.37 -10.40
CA ILE A 182 10.55 -12.45 -9.62
C ILE A 182 9.43 -11.87 -10.50
N GLY A 183 9.77 -11.41 -11.71
CA GLY A 183 8.82 -10.85 -12.68
C GLY A 183 7.74 -11.85 -13.07
N GLU A 184 8.14 -13.06 -13.46
CA GLU A 184 7.24 -14.17 -13.80
C GLU A 184 6.33 -14.52 -12.63
N TYR A 185 6.87 -14.58 -11.41
CA TYR A 185 6.07 -14.86 -10.22
C TYR A 185 5.07 -13.74 -9.94
N ALA A 186 5.47 -12.47 -10.07
CA ALA A 186 4.60 -11.32 -9.87
C ALA A 186 3.47 -11.26 -10.91
N GLU A 187 3.76 -11.54 -12.19
CA GLU A 187 2.75 -11.63 -13.24
C GLU A 187 1.77 -12.80 -13.01
N ARG A 188 2.28 -13.94 -12.56
CA ARG A 188 1.46 -15.09 -12.17
C ARG A 188 0.51 -14.71 -11.03
N LEU A 189 0.99 -14.05 -9.98
CA LEU A 189 0.16 -13.57 -8.87
C LEU A 189 -0.92 -12.57 -9.33
N CYS A 190 -0.60 -11.69 -10.28
CA CYS A 190 -1.60 -10.80 -10.88
C CYS A 190 -2.70 -11.60 -11.56
N SER A 191 -2.32 -12.57 -12.40
CA SER A 191 -3.24 -13.42 -13.15
C SER A 191 -4.14 -14.26 -12.23
N GLU A 192 -3.55 -14.93 -11.23
CA GLU A 192 -4.27 -15.73 -10.22
C GLU A 192 -5.29 -14.91 -9.44
N ARG A 193 -5.01 -13.62 -9.24
CA ARG A 193 -5.88 -12.70 -8.50
C ARG A 193 -6.78 -11.85 -9.41
N SER A 194 -6.78 -12.12 -10.73
CA SER A 194 -7.55 -11.37 -11.73
C SER A 194 -7.21 -9.88 -11.81
N TYR A 195 -5.93 -9.54 -11.65
CA TYR A 195 -5.36 -8.22 -11.89
C TYR A 195 -4.61 -8.17 -13.24
N PRO A 196 -4.50 -7.01 -13.89
CA PRO A 196 -3.67 -6.86 -15.09
C PRO A 196 -2.20 -7.17 -14.80
N ALA A 197 -1.54 -7.96 -15.65
CA ALA A 197 -0.11 -8.27 -15.53
C ALA A 197 0.78 -7.01 -15.49
N SER A 198 0.33 -5.90 -16.08
CA SER A 198 0.99 -4.59 -15.97
C SER A 198 1.29 -4.16 -14.53
N LEU A 199 0.50 -4.60 -13.53
CA LEU A 199 0.75 -4.26 -12.12
C LEU A 199 2.03 -4.90 -11.57
N ALA A 200 2.51 -5.98 -12.20
CA ALA A 200 3.76 -6.65 -11.85
C ALA A 200 4.99 -6.03 -12.53
N LYS A 201 4.79 -5.12 -13.48
CA LYS A 201 5.86 -4.58 -14.32
C LYS A 201 6.35 -3.23 -13.81
N LEU A 202 7.63 -2.98 -14.01
CA LEU A 202 8.24 -1.67 -13.76
C LEU A 202 7.79 -0.68 -14.84
N SER A 203 7.49 0.56 -14.44
CA SER A 203 7.10 1.64 -15.37
C SER A 203 8.24 2.11 -16.29
N THR A 204 9.47 1.67 -16.03
CA THR A 204 10.66 1.92 -16.86
C THR A 204 11.52 0.66 -16.95
N ASP A 205 11.90 0.26 -18.15
CA ASP A 205 12.77 -0.92 -18.40
C ASP A 205 14.26 -0.67 -18.12
N LYS A 206 14.66 0.56 -17.76
CA LYS A 206 16.06 0.84 -17.46
C LYS A 206 16.34 0.57 -15.99
N PRO A 207 17.23 -0.38 -15.65
CA PRO A 207 17.93 -0.26 -14.37
C PRO A 207 18.59 1.11 -14.39
N ASN A 208 18.40 1.90 -13.35
CA ASN A 208 19.17 3.12 -13.17
C ASN A 208 20.65 2.73 -13.30
N SER A 209 21.28 3.09 -14.41
CA SER A 209 22.73 3.07 -14.54
C SER A 209 23.26 4.06 -13.52
N LYS A 210 23.59 3.57 -12.34
CA LYS A 210 24.47 4.24 -11.40
C LYS A 210 25.88 3.72 -11.62
#